data_AF-A0A954SKR9-F1
#
_entry.id   AF-A0A954SKR9-F1
#
_cell.length_a   1.000
_cell.length_b   1.000
_cell.length_c   1.000
_cell.angle_alpha   90.00
_cell.angle_beta   90.00
_cell.angle_gamma   90.00
#
_symmetry.space_group_name_H-M   'P 1'
#
loop_
_entity.id
_entity.type
_entity.pdbx_description
1 polymer ?
#
loop_
_entity_poly.entity_id
_entity_poly.type
_entity_poly.pdbx_seq_one_letter_code
_entity_poly.pdbx_strand_id
1 'polypeptide(L)'
;MVTSVLTRPTLVLNRNWQPVGVATVARSLTLVANGRARIIDPDSYQLHSWSDWAKFVPAENDLFIQGVSFRRRVPEVIALTEYG
;
A
#
# COMPACT_ATOMS: atom_id res chain seq x y z
N MET A 1 15.04 -3.97 17.63
CA MET A 1 13.61 -3.66 17.84
C MET A 1 12.88 -4.06 16.55
N VAL A 2 11.93 -4.99 16.59
CA VAL A 2 11.23 -5.43 15.37
C VAL A 2 10.21 -4.35 15.02
N THR A 3 10.53 -3.49 14.07
CA THR A 3 9.58 -2.47 13.59
C THR A 3 8.38 -3.21 13.02
N SER A 4 7.21 -3.05 13.65
CA SER A 4 5.97 -3.66 13.18
C SER A 4 5.75 -3.27 11.71
N VAL A 5 5.48 -4.23 10.84
CA VAL A 5 5.30 -4.02 9.39
C VAL A 5 4.31 -2.87 9.12
N LEU A 6 3.30 -2.70 9.98
CA LEU A 6 2.30 -1.64 9.93
C LEU A 6 2.86 -0.22 10.12
N THR A 7 3.99 -0.09 10.82
CA THR A 7 4.66 1.20 11.09
C THR A 7 5.72 1.55 10.04
N ARG A 8 6.00 0.65 9.09
CA ARG A 8 6.95 0.92 8.01
C ARG A 8 6.46 2.10 7.16
N PRO A 9 7.39 2.91 6.63
CA PRO A 9 7.04 3.99 5.71
C PRO A 9 6.57 3.44 4.36
N THR A 10 5.57 4.11 3.80
CA THR A 10 5.01 3.95 2.46
C THR A 10 5.05 5.32 1.79
N LEU A 11 5.58 5.38 0.57
CA LEU A 11 5.64 6.60 -0.21
C LEU A 11 4.24 6.99 -0.70
N VAL A 12 3.88 8.26 -0.55
CA VAL A 12 2.59 8.80 -1.02
C VAL A 12 2.84 9.73 -2.19
N LEU A 13 2.23 9.42 -3.32
CA LEU A 13 2.27 10.21 -4.54
C LEU A 13 0.94 10.94 -4.77
N ASN A 14 1.02 12.07 -5.46
CA ASN A 14 -0.15 12.75 -6.01
C ASN A 14 -0.59 12.15 -7.35
N ARG A 15 -1.68 12.68 -7.91
CA ARG A 15 -2.19 12.29 -9.25
C ARG A 15 -1.19 12.50 -10.39
N ASN A 16 -0.20 13.37 -10.19
CA ASN A 16 0.89 13.66 -11.13
C ASN A 16 2.13 12.78 -10.86
N TRP A 17 2.00 11.75 -10.01
CA TRP A 17 3.07 10.82 -9.64
C TRP A 17 4.28 11.50 -8.97
N GLN A 18 4.06 12.67 -8.38
CA GLN A 18 5.08 13.36 -7.60
C GLN A 18 4.97 12.97 -6.13
N PRO A 19 6.10 12.77 -5.43
CA PRO A 19 6.10 12.47 -4.01
C PRO A 19 5.57 13.67 -3.22
N VAL A 20 4.50 13.46 -2.46
CA VAL A 20 3.88 14.49 -1.60
C VAL A 20 4.04 14.19 -0.11
N GLY A 21 4.48 12.99 0.25
CA GLY A 21 4.80 12.66 1.62
C GLY A 21 5.07 11.18 1.84
N VAL A 22 5.20 10.82 3.11
CA VAL A 22 5.37 9.44 3.57
C VAL A 22 4.32 9.16 4.64
N ALA A 23 3.64 8.02 4.54
CA ALA A 23 2.67 7.54 5.50
C ALA A 23 3.12 6.19 6.06
N THR A 24 2.54 5.73 7.17
CA THR A 24 2.75 4.35 7.61
C THR A 24 1.94 3.39 6.74
N VAL A 25 2.39 2.15 6.60
CA VAL A 25 1.62 1.08 5.93
C VAL A 25 0.18 1.03 6.43
N ALA A 26 -0.04 1.13 7.75
CA ALA A 26 -1.38 1.17 8.32
C ALA A 26 -2.24 2.31 7.77
N ARG A 27 -1.69 3.54 7.74
CA ARG A 27 -2.40 4.71 7.22
C ARG A 27 -2.64 4.60 5.71
N SER A 28 -1.68 4.10 4.97
CA SER A 28 -1.78 3.86 3.53
C SER A 28 -2.88 2.87 3.20
N LEU A 29 -2.96 1.76 3.93
CA LEU A 29 -4.03 0.78 3.81
C LEU A 29 -5.40 1.39 4.13
N THR A 30 -5.51 2.24 5.16
CA THR A 30 -6.75 2.97 5.45
C THR A 30 -7.18 3.86 4.28
N LEU A 31 -6.25 4.59 3.65
CA LEU A 31 -6.56 5.45 2.50
C LEU A 31 -7.06 4.63 1.30
N VAL A 32 -6.39 3.52 1.01
CA VAL A 32 -6.74 2.64 -0.12
C VAL A 32 -8.08 1.92 0.14
N ALA A 33 -8.30 1.43 1.36
CA ALA A 33 -9.57 0.79 1.75
C ALA A 33 -10.76 1.76 1.67
N ASN A 34 -10.54 3.05 1.96
CA ASN A 34 -11.54 4.10 1.81
C ASN A 34 -11.69 4.60 0.36
N GLY A 35 -10.99 4.02 -0.61
CA GLY A 35 -11.05 4.42 -2.02
C GLY A 35 -10.37 5.76 -2.35
N ARG A 36 -9.67 6.38 -1.38
CA ARG A 36 -8.98 7.68 -1.53
C ARG A 36 -7.58 7.57 -2.12
N ALA A 37 -7.06 6.34 -2.23
CA ALA A 37 -5.78 6.05 -2.83
C ALA A 37 -5.80 4.72 -3.58
N ARG A 38 -4.84 4.55 -4.49
CA ARG A 38 -4.54 3.29 -5.17
C ARG A 38 -3.11 2.88 -4.88
N ILE A 39 -2.86 1.57 -4.87
CA ILE A 39 -1.52 1.02 -4.66
C ILE A 39 -0.80 1.01 -6.00
N ILE A 40 0.45 1.46 -6.01
CA ILE A 40 1.31 1.33 -7.19
C ILE A 40 2.21 0.11 -6.97
N ASP A 41 2.16 -0.83 -7.90
CA ASP A 41 3.12 -1.91 -7.95
C ASP A 41 4.45 -1.39 -8.55
N PRO A 42 5.57 -1.41 -7.82
CA PRO A 42 6.83 -0.83 -8.29
C PRO A 42 7.45 -1.61 -9.46
N ASP A 43 7.12 -2.90 -9.61
CA ASP A 43 7.66 -3.75 -10.66
C ASP A 43 6.95 -3.54 -12.01
N SER A 44 5.62 -3.40 -11.98
CA SER A 44 4.80 -3.23 -13.19
C SER A 44 4.29 -1.82 -13.44
N TYR A 45 4.48 -0.90 -12.48
CA TYR A 45 3.91 0.46 -12.46
C TYR A 45 2.37 0.50 -12.60
N GLN A 46 1.69 -0.59 -12.27
CA GLN A 46 0.23 -0.67 -12.34
C GLN A 46 -0.42 -0.12 -11.07
N LEU A 47 -1.61 0.47 -11.25
CA LEU A 47 -2.44 0.98 -10.18
C LEU A 47 -3.50 -0.05 -9.79
N HIS A 48 -3.45 -0.52 -8.54
CA HIS A 48 -4.41 -1.48 -8.01
C HIS A 48 -5.33 -0.84 -6.98
N SER A 49 -6.61 -1.21 -7.05
CA SER A 49 -7.55 -0.96 -5.95
C SER A 49 -7.24 -1.90 -4.78
N TRP A 50 -7.83 -1.65 -3.60
CA TRP A 50 -7.75 -2.59 -2.49
C TRP A 50 -8.18 -4.00 -2.90
N SER A 51 -9.31 -4.10 -3.61
CA SER A 51 -9.91 -5.38 -4.01
C SER A 51 -9.03 -6.18 -4.97
N ASP A 52 -8.26 -5.50 -5.82
CA ASP A 52 -7.31 -6.15 -6.73
C ASP A 52 -6.05 -6.53 -5.96
N TRP A 53 -5.50 -5.60 -5.19
CA TRP A 53 -4.29 -5.84 -4.38
C TRP A 53 -4.47 -6.98 -3.39
N ALA A 54 -5.66 -7.11 -2.80
CA ALA A 54 -5.97 -8.14 -1.83
C ALA A 54 -6.00 -9.57 -2.44
N LYS A 55 -6.01 -9.71 -3.76
CA LYS A 55 -5.95 -11.02 -4.44
C LYS A 55 -4.52 -11.53 -4.60
N PHE A 56 -3.53 -10.65 -4.52
CA PHE A 56 -2.13 -11.05 -4.67
C PHE A 56 -1.66 -11.81 -3.44
N VAL A 57 -1.08 -12.99 -3.68
CA VAL A 57 -0.39 -13.76 -2.66
C VAL A 57 1.04 -13.23 -2.56
N PRO A 58 1.51 -12.80 -1.38
CA PRO A 58 2.88 -12.32 -1.23
C PRO A 58 3.88 -13.43 -1.57
N ALA A 59 4.94 -13.05 -2.30
CA ALA A 59 6.07 -13.94 -2.55
C ALA A 59 6.89 -14.16 -1.27
N GLU A 60 7.84 -15.09 -1.31
CA GLU A 60 8.63 -15.54 -0.16
C GLU A 60 9.41 -14.41 0.54
N ASN A 61 9.80 -13.38 -0.23
CA ASN A 61 10.57 -12.22 0.25
C ASN A 61 9.72 -10.94 0.39
N ASP A 62 8.41 -11.01 0.09
CA ASP A 62 7.55 -9.84 0.23
C ASP A 62 7.27 -9.53 1.70
N LEU A 63 7.21 -8.25 2.01
CA LEU A 63 6.66 -7.81 3.28
C LEU A 63 5.15 -7.99 3.24
N PHE A 64 4.61 -8.68 4.24
CA PHE A 64 3.18 -8.94 4.33
C PHE A 64 2.62 -8.58 5.71
N ILE A 65 1.36 -8.20 5.72
CA ILE A 65 0.53 -8.26 6.91
C ILE A 65 -0.13 -9.63 6.99
N GLN A 66 -0.19 -10.19 8.19
CA GLN A 66 -0.87 -11.45 8.46
C GLN A 66 -2.09 -11.19 9.34
N GLY A 67 -3.26 -11.56 8.82
CA GLY A 67 -4.49 -11.73 9.59
C GLY A 67 -4.64 -13.18 10.05
N VAL A 68 -5.79 -13.49 10.66
CA VAL A 68 -6.10 -14.83 11.17
C VAL A 68 -6.15 -15.89 10.05
N SER A 69 -6.63 -15.50 8.87
CA SER A 69 -6.83 -16.43 7.74
C SER A 69 -6.29 -15.89 6.41
N PHE A 70 -5.51 -14.81 6.43
CA PHE A 70 -5.00 -14.19 5.22
C PHE A 70 -3.60 -13.63 5.41
N ARG A 71 -2.85 -13.60 4.30
CA ARG A 71 -1.61 -12.84 4.16
C ARG A 71 -1.75 -11.91 2.97
N ARG A 72 -1.33 -10.65 3.12
CA ARG A 72 -1.41 -9.64 2.06
C ARG A 72 -0.11 -8.86 2.00
N ARG A 73 0.43 -8.67 0.79
CA ARG A 73 1.59 -7.80 0.56
C ARG A 73 1.29 -6.39 1.03
N VAL A 74 2.24 -5.74 1.69
CA VAL A 74 2.08 -4.36 2.12
C VAL A 74 2.43 -3.39 0.99
N PRO A 75 1.71 -2.26 0.87
CA PRO A 75 2.03 -1.27 -0.14
C PRO A 75 3.32 -0.51 0.21
N GLU A 76 4.22 -0.42 -0.76
CA GLU A 76 5.43 0.41 -0.68
C GLU A 76 5.17 1.82 -1.21
N VAL A 77 4.30 1.94 -2.22
CA VAL A 77 3.92 3.20 -2.85
C VAL A 77 2.40 3.24 -3.06
N ILE A 78 1.78 4.38 -2.73
CA ILE A 78 0.38 4.67 -3.05
C ILE A 78 0.25 5.99 -3.81
N ALA A 79 -0.74 6.09 -4.70
CA ALA A 79 -1.15 7.34 -5.33
C ALA A 79 -2.50 7.78 -4.80
N LEU A 80 -2.60 9.03 -4.36
CA LEU A 80 -3.87 9.65 -3.98
C LEU A 80 -4.74 9.84 -5.21
N THR A 81 -5.98 9.37 -5.14
CA THR A 81 -6.99 9.55 -6.21
C THR A 81 -7.85 10.78 -5.96
N GLU A 82 -7.99 11.19 -4.71
CA GLU A 82 -8.75 12.37 -4.31
C GLU A 82 -7.93 13.22 -3.33
N TYR A 83 -8.05 14.54 -3.47
CA TYR A 83 -7.61 15.51 -2.48
C TYR A 83 -8.85 16.00 -1.74
N GLY A 84 -8.94 15.67 -0.45
CA GLY A 84 -10.01 16.10 0.44
C GLY A 84 -9.44 16.47 1.79
#